data_AF-A0AA36NGG8-F1
#
_entry.id   AF-A0AA36NGG8-F1
#
_cell.length_a   1.000
_cell.length_b   1.000
_cell.length_c   1.000
_cell.angle_alpha   90.00
_cell.angle_beta   90.00
_cell.angle_gamma   90.00
#
_symmetry.space_group_name_H-M   'P 1'
#
loop_
_entity.id
_entity.type
_entity.pdbx_description
1 polymer ?
#
loop_
_entity_poly.entity_id
_entity_poly.type
_entity_poly.pdbx_seq_one_letter_code
_entity_poly.pdbx_strand_id
1 'polypeptide(L)'
;MRALGRRVEDFARKSCRAFPLEELYRLGRDDRPQLARLIHQEIAIRNAQLCKELLLLPFGLAETAGVRKVVECFSSYVDWLSEFPAPSKDDAAFTELLKQILKDNADITRTVGGAVLEVRSALGEAQYEEVRTEVDLILDRFFIKRIGLRFLIQHHIEAAEASSDGSGIIRSMEVGNVLRAAAAEARSAVVEEFGLAPQVEVIGDGAEIPLVHTNTYATGSSLSRPIPKQDCFTHVPSHVHFICFQLLRNACQAAVGNWKRRQCQEQRELLLAVASDAAAQQSQSVPLGRATVAGFPIMSRKLMQLPEGLAPVRAIFAHGREDVSIKVSDEGGG
;
A
#
# COMPACT_ATOMS: atom_id res chain seq x y z
N MET A 1 15.66 25.83 -16.29
CA MET A 1 15.47 24.38 -16.45
C MET A 1 16.57 23.85 -17.37
N ARG A 2 17.37 22.85 -16.96
CA ARG A 2 18.32 22.22 -17.88
C ARG A 2 17.49 21.39 -18.85
N ALA A 3 17.57 21.67 -20.15
CA ALA A 3 16.83 20.92 -21.15
C ALA A 3 17.25 19.45 -21.11
N LEU A 4 16.30 18.53 -21.28
CA LEU A 4 16.62 17.10 -21.44
C LEU A 4 17.52 16.92 -22.67
N GLY A 5 18.40 15.92 -22.61
CA GLY A 5 19.20 15.54 -23.77
C GLY A 5 18.30 15.17 -24.95
N ARG A 6 18.71 15.51 -26.18
CA ARG A 6 17.94 15.26 -27.42
C ARG A 6 17.43 13.82 -27.50
N ARG A 7 18.28 12.85 -27.13
CA ARG A 7 17.95 11.43 -27.10
C ARG A 7 16.75 11.14 -26.19
N VAL A 8 16.75 11.66 -24.96
CA VAL A 8 15.64 11.49 -24.02
C VAL A 8 14.36 12.10 -24.60
N GLU A 9 14.46 13.26 -25.26
CA GLU A 9 13.30 13.86 -25.92
C GLU A 9 12.74 13.00 -27.05
N ASP A 10 13.62 12.43 -27.88
CA ASP A 10 13.25 11.57 -29.00
C ASP A 10 12.57 10.28 -28.51
N PHE A 11 13.06 9.67 -27.42
CA PHE A 11 12.42 8.51 -26.80
C PHE A 11 11.09 8.86 -26.13
N ALA A 12 10.99 9.99 -25.44
CA ALA A 12 9.76 10.40 -24.75
C ALA A 12 8.58 10.64 -25.70
N ARG A 13 8.85 10.99 -26.97
CA ARG A 13 7.82 11.17 -28.01
C ARG A 13 7.25 9.86 -28.55
N LYS A 14 7.90 8.72 -28.29
CA LYS A 14 7.43 7.41 -28.75
C LYS A 14 6.26 6.93 -27.87
N SER A 15 5.36 6.16 -28.48
CA SER A 15 4.25 5.52 -27.77
C SER A 15 4.74 4.32 -26.96
N CYS A 16 4.20 4.16 -25.75
CA CYS A 16 4.39 2.96 -24.94
C CYS A 16 3.45 1.85 -25.41
N ARG A 17 3.92 0.62 -25.38
CA ARG A 17 3.10 -0.56 -25.62
C ARG A 17 2.40 -1.00 -24.34
N ALA A 18 1.09 -1.24 -24.41
CA ALA A 18 0.37 -1.98 -23.37
C ALA A 18 0.63 -3.49 -23.55
N PHE A 19 0.97 -4.17 -22.46
CA PHE A 19 1.23 -5.61 -22.46
C PHE A 19 0.12 -6.32 -21.68
N PRO A 20 -0.69 -7.15 -22.35
CA PRO A 20 -1.62 -8.04 -21.65
C PRO A 20 -0.86 -8.97 -20.70
N LEU A 21 -1.43 -9.24 -19.52
CA LEU A 21 -0.81 -10.10 -18.53
C LEU A 21 -0.55 -11.52 -19.07
N GLU A 22 -1.47 -12.05 -19.87
CA GLU A 22 -1.35 -13.33 -20.55
C GLU A 22 -0.16 -13.37 -21.51
N GLU A 23 0.08 -12.29 -22.26
CA GLU A 23 1.21 -12.22 -23.18
C GLU A 23 2.54 -12.24 -22.41
N LEU A 24 2.65 -11.46 -21.33
CA LEU A 24 3.84 -11.47 -20.48
C LEU A 24 4.05 -12.84 -19.84
N TYR A 25 2.98 -13.47 -19.35
CA TYR A 25 3.05 -14.82 -18.79
C TYR A 25 3.63 -15.82 -19.80
N ARG A 26 3.07 -15.87 -21.01
CA ARG A 26 3.54 -16.77 -22.08
C ARG A 26 4.98 -16.46 -22.48
N LEU A 27 5.31 -15.20 -22.74
CA LEU A 27 6.65 -14.82 -23.18
C LEU A 27 7.71 -15.06 -22.10
N GLY A 28 7.43 -14.74 -20.83
CA GLY A 28 8.39 -15.00 -19.74
C GLY A 28 8.66 -16.48 -19.51
N ARG A 29 7.68 -17.36 -19.80
CA ARG A 29 7.78 -18.82 -19.60
C ARG A 29 8.41 -19.51 -20.82
N ASP A 30 7.95 -19.17 -22.01
CA ASP A 30 8.19 -19.96 -23.23
C ASP A 30 9.16 -19.28 -24.22
N ASP A 31 9.26 -17.95 -24.23
CA ASP A 31 10.11 -17.20 -25.18
C ASP A 31 10.70 -15.93 -24.56
N ARG A 32 11.51 -16.13 -23.52
CA ARG A 32 12.19 -15.06 -22.80
C ARG A 32 13.09 -14.18 -23.72
N PRO A 33 13.80 -14.71 -24.73
CA PRO A 33 14.52 -13.88 -25.70
C PRO A 33 13.61 -12.94 -26.51
N GLN A 34 12.39 -13.37 -26.87
CA GLN A 34 11.40 -12.47 -27.46
C GLN A 34 10.95 -11.40 -26.47
N LEU A 35 10.68 -11.76 -25.21
CA LEU A 35 10.36 -10.79 -24.15
C LEU A 35 11.46 -9.72 -24.03
N ALA A 36 12.73 -10.14 -23.96
CA ALA A 36 13.88 -9.26 -23.84
C ALA A 36 13.94 -8.21 -24.96
N ARG A 37 13.75 -8.65 -26.22
CA ARG A 37 13.73 -7.76 -27.38
C ARG A 37 12.58 -6.76 -27.34
N LEU A 38 11.40 -7.19 -26.91
CA LEU A 38 10.22 -6.33 -26.81
C LEU A 38 10.38 -5.26 -25.73
N ILE A 39 10.88 -5.63 -24.55
CA ILE A 39 11.01 -4.69 -23.44
C ILE A 39 12.24 -3.79 -23.54
N HIS A 40 13.25 -4.16 -24.33
CA HIS A 40 14.49 -3.39 -24.49
C HIS A 40 14.22 -1.92 -24.85
N GLN A 41 13.50 -1.68 -25.96
CA GLN A 41 13.13 -0.31 -26.34
C GLN A 41 12.05 0.27 -25.44
N GLU A 42 11.11 -0.55 -24.99
CA GLU A 42 10.00 -0.10 -24.13
C GLU A 42 10.51 0.51 -22.81
N ILE A 43 11.50 -0.10 -22.18
CA ILE A 43 12.08 0.38 -20.92
C ILE A 43 12.75 1.74 -21.13
N ALA A 44 13.45 1.96 -22.26
CA ALA A 44 14.02 3.27 -22.59
C ALA A 44 12.94 4.33 -22.81
N ILE A 45 11.86 4.00 -23.54
CA ILE A 45 10.72 4.90 -23.76
C ILE A 45 10.08 5.30 -22.42
N ARG A 46 9.82 4.33 -21.54
CA ARG A 46 9.19 4.58 -20.24
C ARG A 46 10.05 5.43 -19.33
N ASN A 47 11.36 5.19 -19.25
CA ASN A 47 12.27 6.05 -18.49
C ASN A 47 12.27 7.50 -19.02
N ALA A 48 12.30 7.68 -20.35
CA ALA A 48 12.25 9.00 -20.96
C ALA A 48 10.93 9.74 -20.67
N GLN A 49 9.80 9.02 -20.68
CA GLN A 49 8.51 9.58 -20.31
C GLN A 49 8.46 9.95 -18.81
N LEU A 50 9.02 9.12 -17.92
CA LEU A 50 9.10 9.45 -16.48
C LEU A 50 9.90 10.73 -16.22
N CYS A 51 10.96 11.01 -17.01
CA CYS A 51 11.64 12.31 -16.96
C CYS A 51 10.67 13.46 -17.28
N LYS A 52 9.87 13.34 -18.34
CA LYS A 52 8.90 14.36 -18.73
C LYS A 52 7.82 14.54 -17.66
N GLU A 53 7.35 13.46 -17.02
CA GLU A 53 6.37 13.55 -15.93
C GLU A 53 6.86 14.41 -14.77
N LEU A 54 8.08 14.14 -14.29
CA LEU A 54 8.65 14.89 -13.17
C LEU A 54 8.94 16.35 -13.50
N LEU A 55 9.27 16.65 -14.76
CA LEU A 55 9.49 18.03 -15.21
C LEU A 55 8.20 18.85 -15.37
N LEU A 56 7.03 18.22 -15.27
CA LEU A 56 5.74 18.92 -15.22
C LEU A 56 5.36 19.34 -13.80
N LEU A 57 6.10 18.90 -12.77
CA LEU A 57 5.78 19.23 -11.38
C LEU A 57 5.85 20.75 -11.14
N PRO A 58 4.79 21.36 -10.58
CA PRO A 58 4.68 22.81 -10.47
C PRO A 58 5.42 23.38 -9.24
N PHE A 59 5.37 24.71 -9.08
CA PHE A 59 5.83 25.43 -7.88
C PHE A 59 7.28 25.15 -7.44
N GLY A 60 8.18 24.98 -8.40
CA GLY A 60 9.59 24.73 -8.10
C GLY A 60 9.90 23.28 -7.73
N LEU A 61 8.91 22.38 -7.67
CA LEU A 61 9.12 20.96 -7.35
C LEU A 61 10.06 20.29 -8.36
N ALA A 62 9.88 20.56 -9.65
CA ALA A 62 10.76 20.06 -10.71
C ALA A 62 12.22 20.54 -10.54
N GLU A 63 12.42 21.66 -9.86
CA GLU A 63 13.72 22.27 -9.59
C GLU A 63 14.38 21.79 -8.29
N THR A 64 13.66 21.10 -7.41
CA THR A 64 14.25 20.54 -6.18
C THR A 64 15.41 19.61 -6.51
N ALA A 65 16.41 19.57 -5.62
CA ALA A 65 17.58 18.70 -5.82
C ALA A 65 17.18 17.22 -5.91
N GLY A 66 16.17 16.80 -5.13
CA GLY A 66 15.63 15.44 -5.15
C GLY A 66 15.04 15.07 -6.50
N VAL A 67 14.14 15.89 -7.06
CA VAL A 67 13.51 15.60 -8.36
C VAL A 67 14.54 15.65 -9.49
N ARG A 68 15.45 16.63 -9.49
CA ARG A 68 16.52 16.72 -10.50
C ARG A 68 17.40 15.48 -10.52
N LYS A 69 17.80 14.99 -9.34
CA LYS A 69 18.58 13.75 -9.22
C LYS A 69 17.84 12.55 -9.83
N VAL A 70 16.53 12.43 -9.59
CA VAL A 70 15.72 11.35 -10.16
C VAL A 70 15.63 11.46 -11.69
N VAL A 71 15.43 12.67 -12.23
CA VAL A 71 15.43 12.92 -13.69
C VAL A 71 16.79 12.59 -14.32
N GLU A 72 17.89 12.92 -13.64
CA GLU A 72 19.26 12.57 -14.09
C GLU A 72 19.49 11.06 -14.12
N CYS A 73 19.03 10.33 -13.09
CA CYS A 73 19.07 8.87 -13.06
C CYS A 73 18.31 8.26 -14.24
N PHE A 74 17.04 8.65 -14.44
CA PHE A 74 16.23 8.13 -15.55
C PHE A 74 16.83 8.48 -16.91
N SER A 75 17.36 9.69 -17.08
CA SER A 75 18.03 10.10 -18.33
C SER A 75 19.26 9.23 -18.61
N SER A 76 20.06 8.93 -17.58
CA SER A 76 21.23 8.05 -17.71
C SER A 76 20.83 6.63 -18.11
N TYR A 77 19.71 6.10 -17.60
CA TYR A 77 19.22 4.78 -18.02
C TYR A 77 18.79 4.77 -19.48
N VAL A 78 18.18 5.85 -19.99
CA VAL A 78 17.85 5.97 -21.43
C VAL A 78 19.13 5.91 -22.26
N ASP A 79 20.19 6.58 -21.84
CA ASP A 79 21.48 6.54 -22.53
C ASP A 79 22.05 5.11 -22.53
N TRP A 80 22.13 4.46 -21.36
CA TRP A 80 22.61 3.09 -21.23
C TRP A 80 21.82 2.11 -22.12
N LEU A 81 20.48 2.18 -22.09
CA LEU A 81 19.61 1.30 -22.88
C LEU A 81 19.69 1.58 -24.38
N SER A 82 19.96 2.81 -24.78
CA SER A 82 20.07 3.16 -26.20
C SER A 82 21.38 2.66 -26.82
N GLU A 83 22.43 2.58 -26.01
CA GLU A 83 23.76 2.11 -26.40
C GLU A 83 23.90 0.60 -26.21
N PHE A 84 23.03 0.01 -25.39
CA PHE A 84 22.96 -1.43 -25.21
C PHE A 84 22.46 -2.12 -26.49
N PRO A 85 23.15 -3.17 -26.97
CA PRO A 85 22.73 -3.90 -28.16
C PRO A 85 21.40 -4.61 -27.93
N ALA A 86 20.54 -4.65 -28.95
CA ALA A 86 19.28 -5.38 -28.86
C ALA A 86 19.54 -6.84 -28.42
N PRO A 87 18.85 -7.35 -27.38
CA PRO A 87 19.08 -8.68 -26.86
C PRO A 87 18.96 -9.75 -27.94
N SER A 88 19.89 -10.71 -27.94
CA SER A 88 19.91 -11.82 -28.89
C SER A 88 19.17 -13.03 -28.30
N LYS A 89 19.65 -14.26 -28.54
CA LYS A 89 19.18 -15.45 -27.81
C LYS A 89 19.69 -15.48 -26.37
N ASP A 90 20.87 -14.92 -26.14
CA ASP A 90 21.43 -14.71 -24.81
C ASP A 90 21.10 -13.28 -24.34
N ASP A 91 20.38 -13.20 -23.23
CA ASP A 91 19.92 -11.97 -22.59
C ASP A 91 20.53 -11.76 -21.19
N ALA A 92 21.58 -12.52 -20.82
CA ALA A 92 22.20 -12.43 -19.49
C ALA A 92 22.76 -11.03 -19.21
N ALA A 93 23.51 -10.45 -20.16
CA ALA A 93 24.05 -9.09 -20.01
C ALA A 93 22.95 -8.03 -19.91
N PHE A 94 21.83 -8.21 -20.63
CA PHE A 94 20.68 -7.32 -20.53
C PHE A 94 20.01 -7.44 -19.16
N THR A 95 19.89 -8.66 -18.64
CA THR A 95 19.35 -8.95 -17.32
C THR A 95 20.17 -8.24 -16.23
N GLU A 96 21.50 -8.26 -16.31
CA GLU A 96 22.37 -7.55 -15.36
C GLU A 96 22.22 -6.03 -15.43
N LEU A 97 22.10 -5.46 -16.64
CA LEU A 97 21.77 -4.04 -16.80
C LEU A 97 20.43 -3.70 -16.10
N LEU A 98 19.41 -4.54 -16.29
CA LEU A 98 18.10 -4.33 -15.66
C LEU A 98 18.13 -4.48 -14.14
N LYS A 99 18.92 -5.42 -13.59
CA LYS A 99 19.16 -5.53 -12.15
C LYS A 99 19.81 -4.27 -11.58
N GLN A 100 20.80 -3.72 -12.29
CA GLN A 100 21.46 -2.48 -11.90
C GLN A 100 20.46 -1.30 -11.89
N ILE A 101 19.66 -1.14 -12.95
CA ILE A 101 18.60 -0.12 -13.01
C ILE A 101 17.62 -0.29 -11.84
N LEU A 102 17.14 -1.51 -11.58
CA LEU A 102 16.18 -1.77 -10.50
C LEU A 102 16.75 -1.40 -9.12
N LYS A 103 18.01 -1.73 -8.88
CA LYS A 103 18.73 -1.41 -7.63
C LYS A 103 18.86 0.10 -7.43
N ASP A 104 19.26 0.82 -8.47
CA ASP A 104 19.44 2.28 -8.41
C ASP A 104 18.09 3.02 -8.22
N ASN A 105 16.99 2.38 -8.63
CA ASN A 105 15.63 2.90 -8.47
C ASN A 105 15.07 2.80 -7.04
N ALA A 106 15.75 2.13 -6.10
CA ALA A 106 15.19 1.79 -4.79
C ALA A 106 14.72 3.01 -3.98
N ASP A 107 15.48 4.10 -4.00
CA ASP A 107 15.22 5.28 -3.16
C ASP A 107 14.41 6.39 -3.85
N ILE A 108 13.91 6.16 -5.07
CA ILE A 108 13.19 7.21 -5.83
C ILE A 108 11.94 7.68 -5.10
N THR A 109 11.12 6.78 -4.56
CA THR A 109 9.89 7.16 -3.84
C THR A 109 10.21 8.06 -2.63
N ARG A 110 11.24 7.69 -1.84
CA ARG A 110 11.72 8.48 -0.70
C ARG A 110 12.24 9.84 -1.16
N THR A 111 13.00 9.87 -2.24
CA THR A 111 13.62 11.08 -2.79
C THR A 111 12.57 12.08 -3.28
N VAL A 112 11.57 11.62 -4.03
CA VAL A 112 10.44 12.47 -4.48
C VAL A 112 9.60 12.93 -3.29
N GLY A 113 9.33 12.04 -2.33
CA GLY A 113 8.62 12.41 -1.10
C GLY A 113 9.35 13.49 -0.29
N GLY A 114 10.68 13.40 -0.19
CA GLY A 114 11.51 14.43 0.44
C GLY A 114 11.41 15.78 -0.25
N ALA A 115 11.40 15.81 -1.60
CA ALA A 115 11.22 17.03 -2.37
C ALA A 115 9.83 17.66 -2.17
N VAL A 116 8.78 16.85 -2.07
CA VAL A 116 7.43 17.32 -1.75
C VAL A 116 7.38 17.94 -0.36
N LEU A 117 8.00 17.29 0.64
CA LEU A 117 8.08 17.83 2.01
C LEU A 117 8.89 19.13 2.07
N GLU A 118 9.97 19.25 1.31
CA GLU A 118 10.77 20.48 1.18
C GLU A 118 9.92 21.64 0.67
N VAL A 119 9.19 21.45 -0.42
CA VAL A 119 8.33 22.49 -1.00
C VAL A 119 7.13 22.81 -0.11
N ARG A 120 6.49 21.79 0.49
CA ARG A 120 5.41 21.99 1.46
C ARG A 120 5.88 22.83 2.65
N SER A 121 7.08 22.57 3.16
CA SER A 121 7.68 23.36 4.25
C SER A 121 7.95 24.81 3.82
N ALA A 122 8.43 25.02 2.59
CA ALA A 122 8.74 26.34 2.07
C ALA A 122 7.50 27.21 1.78
N LEU A 123 6.43 26.61 1.25
CA LEU A 123 5.16 27.29 0.95
C LEU A 123 4.28 27.48 2.21
N GLY A 124 4.40 26.58 3.18
CA GLY A 124 3.48 26.45 4.29
C GLY A 124 2.18 25.72 3.92
N GLU A 125 1.48 25.21 4.93
CA GLU A 125 0.33 24.31 4.75
C GLU A 125 -0.80 24.91 3.90
N ALA A 126 -1.19 26.15 4.17
CA ALA A 126 -2.32 26.78 3.49
C ALA A 126 -2.08 26.95 1.98
N GLN A 127 -0.88 27.40 1.59
CA GLN A 127 -0.52 27.59 0.18
C GLN A 127 -0.27 26.26 -0.52
N TYR A 128 0.30 25.27 0.18
CA TYR A 128 0.49 23.94 -0.40
C TYR A 128 -0.86 23.27 -0.73
N GLU A 129 -1.88 23.43 0.12
CA GLU A 129 -3.19 22.83 -0.12
C GLU A 129 -3.87 23.36 -1.40
N GLU A 130 -3.60 24.62 -1.78
CA GLU A 130 -4.10 25.20 -3.05
C GLU A 130 -3.54 24.49 -4.29
N VAL A 131 -2.33 23.92 -4.18
CA VAL A 131 -1.61 23.30 -5.30
C VAL A 131 -1.58 21.79 -5.23
N ARG A 132 -1.96 21.23 -4.08
CA ARG A 132 -1.87 19.81 -3.76
C ARG A 132 -2.52 18.92 -4.81
N THR A 133 -3.72 19.28 -5.27
CA THR A 133 -4.43 18.48 -6.28
C THR A 133 -3.63 18.35 -7.57
N GLU A 134 -2.99 19.43 -8.05
CA GLU A 134 -2.16 19.38 -9.26
C GLU A 134 -0.91 18.51 -9.05
N VAL A 135 -0.26 18.66 -7.89
CA VAL A 135 0.90 17.84 -7.52
C VAL A 135 0.52 16.36 -7.47
N ASP A 136 -0.57 16.01 -6.78
CA ASP A 136 -1.05 14.63 -6.62
C ASP A 136 -1.40 14.02 -7.99
N LEU A 137 -2.08 14.76 -8.88
CA LEU A 137 -2.40 14.28 -10.23
C LEU A 137 -1.15 13.92 -11.06
N ILE A 138 -0.09 14.71 -10.95
CA ILE A 138 1.16 14.46 -11.67
C ILE A 138 1.91 13.29 -11.03
N LEU A 139 1.98 13.25 -9.70
CA LEU A 139 2.64 12.17 -8.97
C LEU A 139 1.94 10.82 -9.17
N ASP A 140 0.61 10.80 -9.22
CA ASP A 140 -0.15 9.59 -9.54
C ASP A 140 0.21 9.08 -10.93
N ARG A 141 0.25 9.96 -11.94
CA ARG A 141 0.64 9.59 -13.30
C ARG A 141 2.09 9.06 -13.34
N PHE A 142 3.00 9.71 -12.63
CA PHE A 142 4.38 9.27 -12.48
C PHE A 142 4.49 7.90 -11.82
N PHE A 143 3.85 7.69 -10.67
CA PHE A 143 3.96 6.45 -9.91
C PHE A 143 3.27 5.27 -10.61
N ILE A 144 2.12 5.48 -11.27
CA ILE A 144 1.48 4.43 -12.09
C ILE A 144 2.42 4.01 -13.23
N LYS A 145 3.01 4.96 -13.96
CA LYS A 145 3.98 4.67 -15.03
C LYS A 145 5.21 3.95 -14.48
N ARG A 146 5.71 4.35 -13.30
CA ARG A 146 6.87 3.73 -12.65
C ARG A 146 6.56 2.31 -12.15
N ILE A 147 5.37 2.05 -11.64
CA ILE A 147 4.92 0.69 -11.28
C ILE A 147 4.93 -0.19 -12.54
N GLY A 148 4.40 0.30 -13.66
CA GLY A 148 4.43 -0.42 -14.94
C GLY A 148 5.84 -0.67 -15.48
N LEU A 149 6.78 0.26 -15.29
CA LEU A 149 8.20 0.08 -15.63
C LEU A 149 8.84 -1.01 -14.73
N ARG A 150 8.64 -0.90 -13.41
CA ARG A 150 9.21 -1.83 -12.43
C ARG A 150 8.68 -3.24 -12.64
N PHE A 151 7.39 -3.37 -12.97
CA PHE A 151 6.77 -4.64 -13.37
C PHE A 151 7.56 -5.31 -14.50
N LEU A 152 7.79 -4.62 -15.62
CA LEU A 152 8.46 -5.21 -16.79
C LEU A 152 9.89 -5.65 -16.46
N ILE A 153 10.62 -4.80 -15.73
CA ILE A 153 12.00 -5.08 -15.31
C ILE A 153 12.03 -6.32 -14.40
N GLN A 154 11.23 -6.34 -13.34
CA GLN A 154 11.22 -7.45 -12.38
C GLN A 154 10.74 -8.74 -13.02
N HIS A 155 9.68 -8.68 -13.83
CA HIS A 155 9.17 -9.85 -14.55
C HIS A 155 10.25 -10.49 -15.42
N HIS A 156 11.02 -9.70 -16.18
CA HIS A 156 12.10 -10.24 -17.01
C HIS A 156 13.27 -10.82 -16.20
N ILE A 157 13.65 -10.17 -15.10
CA ILE A 157 14.72 -10.64 -14.21
C ILE A 157 14.33 -12.00 -13.61
N GLU A 158 13.13 -12.09 -13.03
CA GLU A 158 12.65 -13.30 -12.37
C GLU A 158 12.25 -14.39 -13.38
N ALA A 159 11.98 -14.04 -14.64
CA ALA A 159 11.69 -15.02 -15.69
C ALA A 159 12.93 -15.85 -16.06
N ALA A 160 14.13 -15.43 -15.64
CA ALA A 160 15.34 -16.24 -15.76
C ALA A 160 15.32 -17.48 -14.86
N GLU A 161 14.54 -17.46 -13.79
CA GLU A 161 14.48 -18.52 -12.79
C GLU A 161 13.48 -19.60 -13.23
N ALA A 162 13.91 -20.86 -13.19
CA ALA A 162 13.03 -21.98 -13.52
C ALA A 162 11.96 -22.14 -12.41
N SER A 163 10.70 -21.85 -12.74
CA SER A 163 9.54 -22.06 -11.87
C SER A 163 8.49 -22.87 -12.63
N SER A 164 8.00 -23.94 -12.01
CA SER A 164 6.95 -24.79 -12.59
C SER A 164 5.57 -24.13 -12.52
N ASP A 165 5.36 -23.26 -11.53
CA ASP A 165 4.09 -22.65 -11.13
C ASP A 165 3.91 -21.19 -11.61
N GLY A 166 4.81 -20.69 -12.47
CA GLY A 166 4.88 -19.26 -12.76
C GLY A 166 5.56 -18.83 -14.05
N SER A 167 5.58 -17.52 -14.24
CA SER A 167 6.35 -16.80 -15.26
C SER A 167 6.81 -15.44 -14.69
N GLY A 168 8.12 -15.26 -14.49
CA GLY A 168 8.66 -14.03 -13.90
C GLY A 168 8.09 -13.74 -12.51
N ILE A 169 7.44 -12.59 -12.32
CA ILE A 169 6.70 -12.25 -11.08
C ILE A 169 5.22 -12.74 -11.07
N ILE A 170 4.74 -13.29 -12.18
CA ILE A 170 3.33 -13.65 -12.37
C ILE A 170 3.14 -15.10 -11.93
N ARG A 171 2.18 -15.34 -11.03
CA ARG A 171 1.91 -16.65 -10.42
C ARG A 171 0.41 -16.91 -10.37
N SER A 172 0.06 -18.19 -10.38
CA SER A 172 -1.24 -18.63 -9.89
C SER A 172 -1.25 -18.51 -8.37
N MET A 173 -2.15 -17.73 -7.79
CA MET A 173 -2.18 -17.50 -6.35
C MET A 173 -3.55 -17.76 -5.74
N GLU A 174 -3.53 -18.28 -4.51
CA GLU A 174 -4.70 -18.37 -3.65
C GLU A 174 -4.85 -17.05 -2.89
N VAL A 175 -5.91 -16.30 -3.22
CA VAL A 175 -6.17 -14.96 -2.66
C VAL A 175 -6.24 -15.01 -1.13
N GLY A 176 -6.87 -16.05 -0.58
CA GLY A 176 -6.97 -16.25 0.87
C GLY A 176 -5.60 -16.37 1.55
N ASN A 177 -4.63 -17.05 0.95
CA ASN A 177 -3.28 -17.18 1.53
C ASN A 177 -2.54 -15.84 1.53
N VAL A 178 -2.60 -15.11 0.42
CA VAL A 178 -2.00 -13.77 0.30
C VAL A 178 -2.59 -12.80 1.31
N LEU A 179 -3.92 -12.82 1.47
CA LEU A 179 -4.64 -11.94 2.39
C LEU A 179 -4.35 -12.29 3.87
N ARG A 180 -4.27 -13.58 4.22
CA ARG A 180 -3.89 -14.03 5.57
C ARG A 180 -2.46 -13.65 5.92
N ALA A 181 -1.52 -13.77 4.97
CA ALA A 181 -0.14 -13.33 5.16
C ALA A 181 -0.07 -11.81 5.41
N ALA A 182 -0.74 -11.01 4.57
CA ALA A 182 -0.81 -9.56 4.72
C ALA A 182 -1.46 -9.14 6.05
N ALA A 183 -2.50 -9.86 6.50
CA ALA A 183 -3.15 -9.65 7.79
C ALA A 183 -2.21 -9.89 8.96
N ALA A 184 -1.44 -11.00 8.93
CA ALA A 184 -0.47 -11.31 9.98
C ALA A 184 0.66 -10.28 10.07
N GLU A 185 1.16 -9.82 8.92
CA GLU A 185 2.19 -8.78 8.84
C GLU A 185 1.65 -7.43 9.33
N ALA A 186 0.47 -7.02 8.88
CA ALA A 186 -0.18 -5.78 9.31
C ALA A 186 -0.39 -5.74 10.83
N ARG A 187 -0.87 -6.85 11.43
CA ARG A 187 -1.00 -6.94 12.89
C ARG A 187 0.34 -6.81 13.59
N SER A 188 1.37 -7.50 13.12
CA SER A 188 2.71 -7.44 13.71
C SER A 188 3.25 -6.00 13.70
N ALA A 189 3.10 -5.29 12.58
CA ALA A 189 3.51 -3.89 12.46
C ALA A 189 2.74 -2.95 13.41
N VAL A 190 1.43 -3.15 13.58
CA VAL A 190 0.62 -2.34 14.52
C VAL A 190 0.95 -2.68 15.98
N VAL A 191 1.23 -3.94 16.31
CA VAL A 191 1.69 -4.33 17.66
C VAL A 191 3.03 -3.68 17.98
N GLU A 192 3.98 -3.66 17.04
CA GLU A 192 5.27 -3.00 17.21
C GLU A 192 5.11 -1.49 17.50
N GLU A 193 4.20 -0.82 16.79
CA GLU A 193 3.98 0.62 16.91
C GLU A 193 3.13 1.03 18.13
N PHE A 194 2.09 0.25 18.48
CA PHE A 194 1.08 0.63 19.47
C PHE A 194 1.00 -0.27 20.71
N GLY A 195 1.76 -1.37 20.73
CA GLY A 195 1.75 -2.40 21.78
C GLY A 195 0.58 -3.39 21.72
N LEU A 196 -0.38 -3.16 20.82
CA LEU A 196 -1.55 -4.02 20.61
C LEU A 196 -2.11 -3.83 19.19
N ALA A 197 -2.85 -4.82 18.70
CA ALA A 197 -3.58 -4.75 17.43
C ALA A 197 -4.89 -5.54 17.53
N PRO A 198 -5.95 -5.13 16.82
CA PRO A 198 -7.19 -5.91 16.74
C PRO A 198 -6.92 -7.28 16.11
N GLN A 199 -7.84 -8.23 16.31
CA GLN A 199 -7.84 -9.43 15.48
C GLN A 199 -8.16 -9.06 14.04
N VAL A 200 -7.60 -9.80 13.07
CA VAL A 200 -7.96 -9.66 11.66
C VAL A 200 -8.61 -10.96 11.21
N GLU A 201 -9.90 -10.90 10.92
CA GLU A 201 -10.70 -12.03 10.48
C GLU A 201 -10.72 -12.07 8.95
N VAL A 202 -10.09 -13.08 8.37
CA VAL A 202 -10.11 -13.30 6.93
C VAL A 202 -11.23 -14.28 6.58
N ILE A 203 -12.20 -13.82 5.79
CA ILE A 203 -13.42 -14.54 5.45
C ILE A 203 -13.50 -14.74 3.93
N GLY A 204 -13.72 -15.97 3.48
CA GLY A 204 -13.86 -16.34 2.06
C GLY A 204 -14.08 -17.85 1.88
N ASP A 205 -13.86 -18.35 0.67
CA ASP A 205 -13.91 -19.79 0.32
C ASP A 205 -15.27 -20.49 0.61
N GLY A 206 -16.38 -19.75 0.52
CA GLY A 206 -17.73 -20.28 0.79
C GLY A 206 -18.12 -20.31 2.27
N ALA A 207 -17.31 -19.70 3.15
CA ALA A 207 -17.71 -19.47 4.54
C ALA A 207 -18.92 -18.52 4.60
N GLU A 208 -19.90 -18.83 5.46
CA GLU A 208 -20.99 -17.91 5.77
C GLU A 208 -20.42 -16.65 6.43
N ILE A 209 -20.76 -15.48 5.89
CA ILE A 209 -20.41 -14.20 6.49
C ILE A 209 -21.37 -13.99 7.66
N PRO A 210 -20.91 -13.98 8.93
CA PRO A 210 -21.80 -13.76 10.05
C PRO A 210 -22.41 -12.36 9.96
N LEU A 211 -23.75 -12.27 9.93
CA LEU A 211 -24.50 -11.02 9.96
C LEU A 211 -24.30 -10.35 11.33
N VAL A 212 -23.23 -9.58 11.46
CA VAL A 212 -22.92 -8.81 12.67
C VAL A 212 -22.95 -7.34 12.28
N HIS A 213 -24.18 -6.81 12.26
CA HIS A 213 -24.65 -5.41 12.34
C HIS A 213 -25.81 -5.16 11.36
N THR A 214 -26.98 -4.80 11.90
CA THR A 214 -28.24 -4.63 11.15
C THR A 214 -28.26 -3.46 10.16
N ASN A 215 -27.25 -2.59 10.16
CA ASN A 215 -27.30 -1.32 9.43
C ASN A 215 -26.26 -1.12 8.32
N THR A 216 -25.45 -2.12 7.94
CA THR A 216 -24.51 -1.93 6.84
C THR A 216 -24.22 -3.22 6.02
N TYR A 217 -24.68 -3.16 4.76
CA TYR A 217 -24.29 -3.91 3.57
C TYR A 217 -24.88 -5.32 3.33
N ALA A 218 -25.76 -5.31 2.31
CA ALA A 218 -26.29 -6.39 1.49
C ALA A 218 -27.36 -7.29 2.12
N THR A 219 -28.62 -6.93 1.87
CA THR A 219 -29.71 -7.89 1.60
C THR A 219 -29.41 -8.65 0.31
N GLY A 220 -28.32 -9.42 0.30
CA GLY A 220 -28.08 -10.45 -0.70
C GLY A 220 -28.59 -11.75 -0.13
N SER A 221 -29.66 -12.31 -0.70
CA SER A 221 -30.00 -13.72 -0.43
C SER A 221 -28.74 -14.53 -0.66
N SER A 222 -28.43 -15.44 0.27
CA SER A 222 -27.45 -16.51 0.14
C SER A 222 -27.23 -16.83 -1.34
N LEU A 223 -26.01 -16.56 -1.85
CA LEU A 223 -25.58 -16.95 -3.20
C LEU A 223 -25.55 -18.49 -3.23
N SER A 224 -26.74 -19.06 -3.30
CA SER A 224 -27.07 -20.47 -3.39
C SER A 224 -26.89 -20.91 -4.84
N ARG A 225 -25.66 -20.70 -5.32
CA ARG A 225 -25.11 -21.47 -6.41
C ARG A 225 -23.63 -21.61 -6.09
N PRO A 226 -23.13 -22.84 -5.82
CA PRO A 226 -21.70 -23.05 -5.72
C PRO A 226 -21.11 -22.67 -7.08
N ILE A 227 -20.55 -21.45 -7.15
CA ILE A 227 -19.64 -21.08 -8.22
C ILE A 227 -18.50 -22.10 -8.11
N PRO A 228 -18.12 -22.80 -9.19
CA PRO A 228 -17.00 -23.73 -9.13
C PRO A 228 -15.82 -23.03 -8.47
N LYS A 229 -15.26 -23.66 -7.44
CA LYS A 229 -14.12 -23.17 -6.66
C LYS A 229 -13.00 -22.77 -7.61
N GLN A 230 -12.95 -21.48 -7.94
CA GLN A 230 -11.84 -20.90 -8.66
C GLN A 230 -10.88 -20.45 -7.57
N ASP A 231 -10.15 -21.43 -7.02
CA ASP A 231 -9.26 -21.22 -5.87
C ASP A 231 -8.01 -20.41 -6.25
N CYS A 232 -7.76 -20.25 -7.56
CA CYS A 232 -6.55 -19.67 -8.11
C CYS A 232 -6.85 -18.48 -9.02
N PHE A 233 -6.16 -17.38 -8.77
CA PHE A 233 -6.17 -16.17 -9.60
C PHE A 233 -4.75 -15.89 -10.11
N THR A 234 -4.55 -15.75 -11.42
CA THR A 234 -3.23 -15.46 -11.99
C THR A 234 -2.94 -13.97 -11.89
N HIS A 235 -2.01 -13.61 -11.02
CA HIS A 235 -1.62 -12.21 -10.79
C HIS A 235 -0.16 -12.13 -10.30
N VAL A 236 0.26 -10.94 -9.86
CA VAL A 236 1.50 -10.73 -9.12
C VAL A 236 1.19 -10.77 -7.61
N PRO A 237 1.59 -11.83 -6.87
CA PRO A 237 1.23 -11.99 -5.46
C PRO A 237 1.78 -10.88 -4.56
N SER A 238 3.00 -10.42 -4.82
CA SER A 238 3.64 -9.35 -4.04
C SER A 238 2.90 -8.00 -4.16
N HIS A 239 2.29 -7.72 -5.31
CA HIS A 239 1.49 -6.50 -5.50
C HIS A 239 0.18 -6.58 -4.70
N VAL A 240 -0.51 -7.71 -4.75
CA VAL A 240 -1.76 -7.91 -3.99
C VAL A 240 -1.48 -7.91 -2.50
N HIS A 241 -0.39 -8.58 -2.08
CA HIS A 241 0.09 -8.57 -0.71
C HIS A 241 0.33 -7.14 -0.22
N PHE A 242 1.08 -6.33 -0.97
CA PHE A 242 1.37 -4.94 -0.59
C PHE A 242 0.10 -4.11 -0.42
N ILE A 243 -0.85 -4.20 -1.36
CA ILE A 243 -2.12 -3.48 -1.29
C ILE A 243 -2.89 -3.90 -0.03
N CYS A 244 -3.03 -5.21 0.20
CA CYS A 244 -3.76 -5.73 1.35
C CYS A 244 -3.08 -5.35 2.67
N PHE A 245 -1.75 -5.43 2.74
CA PHE A 245 -0.96 -5.05 3.90
C PHE A 245 -1.19 -3.58 4.27
N GLN A 246 -1.13 -2.65 3.31
CA GLN A 246 -1.33 -1.22 3.58
C GLN A 246 -2.76 -0.94 4.06
N LEU A 247 -3.77 -1.53 3.40
CA LEU A 247 -5.18 -1.36 3.81
C LEU A 247 -5.43 -1.92 5.21
N LEU A 248 -4.97 -3.13 5.49
CA LEU A 248 -5.15 -3.79 6.78
C LEU A 248 -4.38 -3.09 7.90
N ARG A 249 -3.17 -2.60 7.62
CA ARG A 249 -2.40 -1.81 8.59
C ARG A 249 -3.17 -0.54 8.97
N ASN A 250 -3.66 0.22 7.99
CA ASN A 250 -4.43 1.43 8.24
C ASN A 250 -5.71 1.15 9.03
N ALA A 251 -6.47 0.11 8.65
CA ALA A 251 -7.67 -0.35 9.35
C ALA A 251 -7.36 -0.72 10.82
N CYS A 252 -6.29 -1.48 11.06
CA CYS A 252 -5.84 -1.84 12.41
C CYS A 252 -5.45 -0.60 13.23
N GLN A 253 -4.71 0.35 12.63
CA GLN A 253 -4.31 1.59 13.29
C GLN A 253 -5.54 2.45 13.65
N ALA A 254 -6.51 2.56 12.75
CA ALA A 254 -7.75 3.30 12.98
C ALA A 254 -8.57 2.69 14.13
N ALA A 255 -8.72 1.36 14.14
CA ALA A 255 -9.41 0.64 15.22
C ALA A 255 -8.73 0.84 16.58
N VAL A 256 -7.39 0.73 16.65
CA VAL A 256 -6.63 1.00 17.88
C VAL A 256 -6.79 2.45 18.32
N GLY A 257 -6.67 3.40 17.39
CA GLY A 257 -6.83 4.83 17.68
C GLY A 257 -8.22 5.15 18.23
N ASN A 258 -9.26 4.59 17.64
CA ASN A 258 -10.63 4.77 18.10
C ASN A 258 -10.88 4.15 19.48
N TRP A 259 -10.40 2.93 19.70
CA TRP A 259 -10.51 2.27 21.00
C TRP A 259 -9.80 3.08 22.10
N LYS A 260 -8.58 3.56 21.85
CA LYS A 260 -7.85 4.42 22.80
C LYS A 260 -8.64 5.70 23.13
N ARG A 261 -9.26 6.34 22.13
CA ARG A 261 -10.11 7.52 22.34
C ARG A 261 -11.32 7.21 23.23
N ARG A 262 -12.02 6.10 22.97
CA ARG A 262 -13.17 5.66 23.78
C ARG A 262 -12.77 5.40 25.24
N GLN A 263 -11.66 4.70 25.46
CA GLN A 263 -11.14 4.44 26.80
C GLN A 263 -10.80 5.74 27.55
N CYS A 264 -10.18 6.73 26.89
CA CYS A 264 -9.94 8.04 27.51
C CYS A 264 -11.23 8.80 27.83
N GLN A 265 -12.26 8.69 26.99
CA GLN A 265 -13.56 9.32 27.23
C GLN A 265 -14.27 8.68 28.43
N GLU A 266 -14.35 7.35 28.49
CA GLU A 266 -14.94 6.60 29.61
C GLU A 266 -14.25 6.93 30.94
N GLN A 267 -12.91 6.99 30.95
CA GLN A 267 -12.16 7.38 32.14
C GLN A 267 -12.45 8.82 32.58
N ARG A 268 -12.58 9.76 31.62
CA ARG A 268 -12.91 11.15 31.92
C ARG A 268 -14.32 11.29 32.48
N GLU A 269 -15.29 10.58 31.91
CA GLU A 269 -16.68 10.56 32.39
C GLU A 269 -16.76 9.97 33.81
N LEU A 270 -16.03 8.88 34.08
CA LEU A 270 -15.95 8.29 35.42
C LEU A 270 -15.35 9.27 36.44
N LEU A 271 -14.28 9.97 36.09
CA LEU A 271 -13.66 10.98 36.96
C LEU A 271 -14.61 12.16 37.24
N LEU A 272 -15.36 12.62 36.24
CA LEU A 272 -16.36 13.68 36.42
C LEU A 272 -17.53 13.23 37.29
N ALA A 273 -18.00 11.99 37.12
CA ALA A 273 -19.05 11.41 37.96
C ALA A 273 -18.61 11.31 39.43
N VAL A 274 -17.40 10.80 39.69
CA VAL A 274 -16.84 10.71 41.06
C VAL A 274 -16.66 12.09 41.69
N ALA A 275 -16.19 13.09 40.91
CA ALA A 275 -16.05 14.45 41.40
C ALA A 275 -17.42 15.10 41.73
N SER A 276 -18.44 14.85 40.92
CA SER A 276 -19.81 15.31 41.16
C SER A 276 -20.41 14.68 42.42
N ASP A 277 -20.23 13.38 42.60
CA ASP A 277 -20.70 12.66 43.80
C ASP A 277 -20.00 13.15 45.07
N ALA A 278 -18.68 13.40 45.02
CA ALA A 278 -17.93 13.97 46.14
C ALA A 278 -18.42 15.37 46.52
N ALA A 279 -18.74 16.22 45.53
CA ALA A 279 -19.30 17.55 45.75
C ALA A 279 -20.73 17.50 46.34
N ALA A 280 -21.55 16.55 45.91
CA ALA A 280 -22.89 16.31 46.46
C ALA A 280 -22.85 15.78 47.90
N GLN A 281 -21.82 15.00 48.26
CA GLN A 281 -21.63 14.50 49.64
C GLN A 281 -21.06 15.56 50.60
N GLN A 282 -20.21 16.49 50.13
CA GLN A 282 -19.71 17.60 50.95
C GLN A 282 -20.77 18.66 51.29
N SER A 283 -21.88 18.71 50.54
CA SER A 283 -23.00 19.61 50.80
C SER A 283 -24.03 19.03 51.80
N GLN A 284 -23.85 17.78 52.23
CA GLN A 284 -24.56 17.21 53.38
C GLN A 284 -23.66 17.33 54.62
N SER A 285 -24.11 18.08 55.64
CA SER A 285 -23.40 18.22 56.90
C SER A 285 -23.25 16.86 57.60
N VAL A 286 -22.06 16.27 57.56
CA VAL A 286 -21.75 15.03 58.30
C VAL A 286 -21.28 15.40 59.72
N PRO A 287 -21.82 14.78 60.80
CA PRO A 287 -21.32 15.01 62.15
C PRO A 287 -19.89 14.45 62.30
N LEU A 288 -19.04 15.15 63.05
CA LEU A 288 -17.66 14.72 63.34
C LEU A 288 -17.64 13.33 64.00
N GLY A 289 -17.31 12.30 63.23
CA GLY A 289 -17.09 10.94 63.74
C GLY A 289 -16.73 9.95 62.63
N ARG A 290 -15.44 9.62 62.52
CA ARG A 290 -14.83 8.62 61.62
C ARG A 290 -14.99 8.86 60.12
N ALA A 291 -14.06 9.63 59.55
CA ALA A 291 -13.75 9.55 58.13
C ALA A 291 -12.97 8.25 57.84
N THR A 292 -13.65 7.22 57.35
CA THR A 292 -12.98 6.13 56.62
C THR A 292 -12.67 6.63 55.22
N VAL A 293 -11.37 6.77 54.91
CA VAL A 293 -10.88 7.04 53.55
C VAL A 293 -11.27 5.84 52.69
N ALA A 294 -12.30 6.00 51.88
CA ALA A 294 -12.66 5.00 50.87
C ALA A 294 -11.48 4.87 49.91
N GLY A 295 -10.86 3.69 49.87
CA GLY A 295 -9.74 3.41 49.00
C GLY A 295 -10.16 3.60 47.54
N PHE A 296 -9.49 4.51 46.84
CA PHE A 296 -9.58 4.61 45.40
C PHE A 296 -9.14 3.27 44.80
N PRO A 297 -9.96 2.60 43.97
CA PRO A 297 -9.52 1.41 43.28
C PRO A 297 -8.47 1.82 42.24
N ILE A 298 -7.20 1.62 42.59
CA ILE A 298 -6.10 1.58 41.63
C ILE A 298 -6.40 0.37 40.75
N MET A 299 -7.01 0.59 39.58
CA MET A 299 -7.25 -0.48 38.62
C MET A 299 -5.91 -1.09 38.23
N SER A 300 -5.73 -2.31 38.73
CA SER A 300 -4.55 -3.13 38.59
C SER A 300 -4.32 -3.51 37.13
N ARG A 301 -3.04 -3.46 36.74
CA ARG A 301 -2.45 -4.08 35.54
C ARG A 301 -3.11 -5.42 35.21
N LYS A 302 -4.08 -5.43 34.30
CA LYS A 302 -4.51 -6.65 33.59
C LYS A 302 -3.71 -6.71 32.29
N LEU A 303 -2.45 -7.13 32.42
CA LEU A 303 -1.57 -7.44 31.29
C LEU A 303 -1.97 -8.85 30.79
N MET A 304 -2.15 -9.01 29.46
CA MET A 304 -2.32 -10.29 28.73
C MET A 304 -3.73 -10.91 28.63
N GLN A 305 -4.76 -10.09 28.38
CA GLN A 305 -5.97 -10.53 27.67
C GLN A 305 -6.24 -9.50 26.56
N LEU A 306 -6.85 -9.91 25.42
CA LEU A 306 -7.29 -8.94 24.40
C LEU A 306 -8.04 -7.80 25.11
N PRO A 307 -7.71 -6.52 24.86
CA PRO A 307 -8.38 -5.43 25.55
C PRO A 307 -9.88 -5.55 25.28
N GLU A 308 -10.67 -5.69 26.34
CA GLU A 308 -12.13 -5.74 26.23
C GLU A 308 -12.60 -4.56 25.36
N GLY A 309 -13.42 -4.84 24.34
CA GLY A 309 -14.01 -3.82 23.47
C GLY A 309 -13.18 -3.38 22.24
N LEU A 310 -12.00 -3.96 21.95
CA LEU A 310 -11.31 -3.71 20.68
C LEU A 310 -11.93 -4.53 19.54
N ALA A 311 -12.69 -3.87 18.66
CA ALA A 311 -13.37 -4.51 17.54
C ALA A 311 -12.39 -5.15 16.53
N PRO A 312 -12.69 -6.34 15.98
CA PRO A 312 -11.87 -6.96 14.95
C PRO A 312 -11.96 -6.20 13.61
N VAL A 313 -10.89 -6.29 12.82
CA VAL A 313 -10.89 -5.89 11.41
C VAL A 313 -11.31 -7.11 10.59
N ARG A 314 -12.24 -6.94 9.65
CA ARG A 314 -12.73 -8.01 8.79
C ARG A 314 -12.25 -7.82 7.36
N ALA A 315 -11.64 -8.85 6.80
CA ALA A 315 -11.16 -8.89 5.43
C ALA A 315 -11.90 -9.99 4.67
N ILE A 316 -12.85 -9.60 3.82
CA ILE A 316 -13.70 -10.52 3.06
C ILE A 316 -13.19 -10.57 1.62
N PHE A 317 -13.00 -11.76 1.06
CA PHE A 317 -12.70 -11.92 -0.36
C PHE A 317 -13.72 -12.80 -1.07
N ALA A 318 -14.00 -12.47 -2.33
CA ALA A 318 -14.95 -13.18 -3.17
C ALA A 318 -14.46 -13.27 -4.62
N HIS A 319 -14.70 -14.44 -5.23
CA HIS A 319 -14.42 -14.69 -6.64
C HIS A 319 -15.71 -14.51 -7.46
N GLY A 320 -15.71 -13.53 -8.36
CA GLY A 320 -16.69 -13.38 -9.42
C GLY A 320 -16.26 -14.15 -10.68
N ARG A 321 -17.02 -13.97 -11.77
CA ARG A 321 -16.66 -14.53 -13.08
C ARG A 321 -15.50 -13.78 -13.74
N GLU A 322 -15.43 -12.46 -13.50
CA GLU A 322 -14.47 -11.56 -14.11
C GLU A 322 -13.55 -10.92 -13.06
N ASP A 323 -14.05 -10.75 -11.83
CA ASP A 323 -13.38 -9.99 -10.78
C ASP A 323 -13.05 -10.83 -9.55
N VAL A 324 -11.94 -10.48 -8.89
CA VAL A 324 -11.69 -10.85 -7.49
C VAL A 324 -11.89 -9.59 -6.65
N SER A 325 -12.83 -9.65 -5.70
CA SER A 325 -13.13 -8.54 -4.80
C SER A 325 -12.57 -8.81 -3.41
N ILE A 326 -11.86 -7.84 -2.84
CA ILE A 326 -11.39 -7.85 -1.44
C ILE A 326 -11.97 -6.63 -0.74
N LYS A 327 -12.71 -6.85 0.33
CA LYS A 327 -13.31 -5.80 1.18
C LYS A 327 -12.69 -5.85 2.57
N VAL A 328 -12.07 -4.75 2.99
CA VAL A 328 -11.60 -4.54 4.37
C VAL A 328 -12.61 -3.67 5.10
N SER A 329 -12.93 -4.01 6.35
CA SER A 329 -13.88 -3.26 7.18
C SER A 329 -13.38 -3.19 8.62
N ASP A 330 -13.43 -2.01 9.21
CA ASP A 330 -13.02 -1.74 10.59
C ASP A 330 -14.02 -0.83 11.32
N GLU A 331 -13.84 -0.70 12.64
CA GLU A 331 -14.60 0.23 13.48
C GLU A 331 -13.71 1.39 13.97
N GLY A 332 -12.95 2.00 13.06
CA GLY A 332 -12.03 3.11 13.32
C GLY A 332 -12.70 4.48 13.53
N GLY A 333 -14.02 4.59 13.31
CA GLY A 333 -14.79 5.82 13.50
C GLY A 333 -14.89 6.72 12.27
N GLY A 334 -14.60 6.19 11.09
CA GLY A 334 -14.74 6.83 9.77
C GLY A 334 -14.57 5.79 8.68
#